data_AF-A0A3P1Y419-F1
#
_entry.id   AF-A0A3P1Y419-F1
#
_cell.length_a   1.000
_cell.length_b   1.000
_cell.length_c   1.000
_cell.angle_alpha   90.00
_cell.angle_beta   90.00
_cell.angle_gamma   90.00
#
_symmetry.space_group_name_H-M   'P 1'
#
loop_
_entity.id
_entity.type
_entity.pdbx_description
1 polymer ?
#
loop_
_entity_poly.entity_id
_entity_poly.type
_entity_poly.pdbx_seq_one_letter_code
_entity_poly.pdbx_strand_id
1 'polypeptide(L)'
;MQEQFHGTTILSVRRRDAAGRMQVAIGGDGQVTLGNIVVKGTARKVRKLYHGKVLAGFAGATADAFTLFERFEAKLEKHQGHLARAAIELTKEWRTDRVLRRLEAMLAVADKDVSLIITGNGDVLEPEQGIVAIGSGGAFAHSAAKALLAHSELSAEQIVRQSLQIAGELCIYTNLSHTIEVLD
;
A
#
# COMPACT_ATOMS: atom_id res chain seq x y z
N MET A 1 -23.06 -1.45 -17.60
CA MET A 1 -21.63 -1.13 -17.35
C MET A 1 -21.52 -1.01 -15.85
N GLN A 2 -20.82 -1.92 -15.16
CA GLN A 2 -20.68 -1.81 -13.70
C GLN A 2 -19.91 -0.52 -13.38
N GLU A 3 -20.41 0.29 -12.45
CA GLU A 3 -19.70 1.49 -12.02
C GLU A 3 -18.43 1.08 -11.28
N GLN A 4 -17.27 1.52 -11.80
CA GLN A 4 -15.98 1.18 -11.24
C GLN A 4 -15.71 2.05 -10.00
N PHE A 5 -15.22 1.43 -8.93
CA PHE A 5 -14.70 2.16 -7.78
C PHE A 5 -13.28 2.62 -8.07
N HIS A 6 -13.05 3.93 -7.98
CA HIS A 6 -11.73 4.54 -8.05
C HIS A 6 -11.28 4.99 -6.64
N GLY A 7 -9.99 4.83 -6.36
CA GLY A 7 -9.38 5.15 -5.06
C GLY A 7 -9.13 3.91 -4.19
N THR A 8 -8.12 3.90 -3.34
CA THR A 8 -7.23 5.00 -2.89
C THR A 8 -5.82 4.82 -3.45
N THR A 9 -5.04 5.89 -3.44
CA THR A 9 -3.60 5.89 -3.67
C THR A 9 -2.88 5.45 -2.40
N ILE A 10 -2.00 4.47 -2.53
CA ILE A 10 -1.15 3.97 -1.44
C ILE A 10 0.29 4.06 -1.89
N LEU A 11 1.17 4.55 -1.01
CA LEU A 11 2.59 4.67 -1.22
C LEU A 11 3.34 4.16 0.01
N SER A 12 4.33 3.30 -0.19
CA SER A 12 5.31 2.90 0.82
C SER A 12 6.70 3.27 0.36
N VAL A 13 7.52 3.74 1.31
CA VAL A 13 8.94 4.04 1.10
C VAL A 13 9.74 3.39 2.21
N ARG A 14 10.76 2.60 1.85
CA ARG A 14 11.80 2.11 2.75
C ARG A 14 13.10 2.86 2.46
N ARG A 15 13.68 3.52 3.47
CA ARG A 15 14.99 4.18 3.36
C ARG A 15 15.75 4.15 4.67
N ARG A 16 17.08 4.30 4.57
CA ARG A 16 17.88 4.65 5.74
C ARG A 16 17.70 6.14 6.06
N ASP A 17 17.50 6.44 7.34
CA ASP A 17 17.52 7.81 7.87
C ASP A 17 18.96 8.34 7.94
N ALA A 18 19.12 9.62 8.32
CA ALA A 18 20.43 10.26 8.45
C ALA A 18 21.34 9.58 9.50
N ALA A 19 20.77 8.86 10.47
CA ALA A 19 21.49 8.08 11.47
C ALA A 19 21.81 6.64 11.01
N GLY A 20 21.49 6.30 9.76
CA GLY A 20 21.73 4.98 9.16
C GLY A 20 20.70 3.90 9.54
N ARG A 21 19.66 4.25 10.30
CA ARG A 21 18.60 3.33 10.74
C ARG A 21 17.59 3.15 9.61
N MET A 22 17.12 1.92 9.43
CA MET A 22 16.11 1.65 8.41
C MET A 22 14.74 2.12 8.90
N GLN A 23 14.10 3.03 8.16
CA GLN A 23 12.73 3.45 8.39
C GLN A 23 11.85 3.04 7.22
N VAL A 24 10.63 2.63 7.54
CA VAL A 24 9.61 2.29 6.55
C VAL A 24 8.36 3.06 6.88
N ALA A 25 7.82 3.77 5.88
CA ALA A 25 6.54 4.44 6.01
C ALA A 25 5.61 3.94 4.91
N ILE A 26 4.35 3.70 5.25
CA ILE A 26 3.25 3.51 4.30
C ILE A 26 2.21 4.58 4.54
N GLY A 27 1.66 5.13 3.47
CA GLY A 27 0.58 6.08 3.56
C GLY A 27 -0.43 5.87 2.44
N GLY A 28 -1.62 6.42 2.65
CA GLY A 28 -2.62 6.50 1.62
C GLY A 28 -3.56 7.66 1.82
N ASP A 29 -4.20 8.08 0.73
CA ASP A 29 -5.27 9.06 0.77
C ASP A 29 -6.61 8.44 1.19
N GLY A 30 -7.60 9.30 1.41
CA GLY A 30 -8.91 8.91 1.93
C GLY A 30 -10.03 8.87 0.90
N GLN A 31 -9.76 9.18 -0.37
CA GLN A 31 -10.79 9.32 -1.38
C GLN A 31 -11.33 7.98 -1.87
N VAL A 32 -12.66 7.85 -1.85
CA VAL A 32 -13.41 6.77 -2.51
C VAL A 32 -14.36 7.43 -3.50
N THR A 33 -14.21 7.09 -4.77
CA THR A 33 -15.01 7.63 -5.86
C THR A 33 -15.79 6.49 -6.51
N LEU A 34 -17.10 6.66 -6.67
CA LEU A 34 -17.97 5.74 -7.39
C LEU A 34 -18.33 6.37 -8.73
N GLY A 35 -17.82 5.80 -9.82
CA GLY A 35 -17.83 6.47 -11.12
C GLY A 35 -17.13 7.82 -11.02
N ASN A 36 -17.90 8.89 -11.15
CA ASN A 36 -17.39 10.27 -11.11
C ASN A 36 -17.78 11.04 -9.82
N ILE A 37 -18.37 10.38 -8.83
CA ILE A 37 -18.87 11.01 -7.61
C ILE A 37 -18.01 10.59 -6.42
N VAL A 38 -17.50 11.57 -5.67
CA VAL A 38 -16.79 11.31 -4.41
C VAL A 38 -17.79 10.89 -3.34
N VAL A 39 -17.68 9.65 -2.85
CA VAL A 39 -18.56 9.07 -1.84
C VAL A 39 -18.00 9.26 -0.43
N LYS A 40 -16.67 9.19 -0.27
CA LYS A 40 -15.98 9.34 1.02
C LYS A 40 -14.62 9.99 0.82
N GLY A 41 -14.23 10.90 1.69
CA GLY A 41 -12.91 11.56 1.66
C GLY A 41 -11.94 11.11 2.75
N THR A 42 -12.37 10.25 3.67
CA THR A 42 -11.63 9.90 4.90
C THR A 42 -11.46 8.39 5.09
N ALA A 43 -11.42 7.62 3.99
CA ALA A 43 -11.13 6.20 4.07
C ALA A 43 -9.73 5.96 4.69
N ARG A 44 -9.60 4.90 5.49
CA ARG A 44 -8.32 4.45 6.02
C ARG A 44 -8.05 3.07 5.47
N LYS A 45 -7.20 2.97 4.45
CA LYS A 45 -6.83 1.70 3.81
C LYS A 45 -5.39 1.29 4.09
N VAL A 46 -4.74 1.93 5.06
CA VAL A 46 -3.45 1.54 5.62
C VAL A 46 -3.62 1.11 7.07
N ARG A 47 -2.88 0.09 7.49
CA ARG A 47 -2.86 -0.40 8.88
C ARG A 47 -1.55 -1.12 9.19
N LYS A 48 -1.29 -1.33 10.47
CA LYS A 48 -0.25 -2.23 10.95
C LYS A 48 -0.80 -3.66 11.11
N LEU A 49 0.03 -4.64 10.79
CA LEU A 49 -0.19 -6.08 10.96
C LEU A 49 0.95 -6.68 11.79
N TYR A 50 0.79 -7.94 12.17
CA TYR A 50 1.77 -8.80 12.83
C TYR A 50 2.46 -8.09 14.01
N HIS A 51 1.67 -7.83 15.05
CA HIS A 51 2.09 -7.12 16.27
C HIS A 51 2.77 -5.77 15.99
N GLY A 52 2.35 -5.07 14.94
CA GLY A 52 2.90 -3.76 14.59
C GLY A 52 4.22 -3.81 13.83
N LYS A 53 4.65 -4.97 13.33
CA LYS A 53 5.94 -5.14 12.64
C LYS A 53 5.84 -5.13 11.11
N VAL A 54 4.62 -5.20 10.57
CA VAL A 54 4.35 -5.14 9.13
C VAL A 54 3.39 -4.00 8.85
N LEU A 55 3.71 -3.18 7.86
CA LEU A 55 2.82 -2.18 7.30
C LEU A 55 2.07 -2.79 6.13
N ALA A 56 0.77 -2.51 6.03
CA ALA A 56 -0.05 -2.97 4.93
C ALA A 56 -1.00 -1.88 4.46
N GLY A 57 -1.14 -1.78 3.15
CA GLY A 57 -2.04 -0.87 2.47
C GLY A 57 -2.74 -1.57 1.32
N PHE A 58 -3.90 -1.07 0.93
CA PHE A 58 -4.76 -1.73 -0.05
C PHE A 58 -5.39 -0.73 -1.03
N ALA A 59 -5.43 -1.10 -2.31
CA ALA A 59 -6.15 -0.38 -3.36
C ALA A 59 -7.19 -1.29 -4.01
N GLY A 60 -8.46 -0.86 -4.02
CA GLY A 60 -9.61 -1.66 -4.47
C GLY A 60 -10.86 -1.40 -3.62
N ALA A 61 -11.85 -2.29 -3.70
CA ALA A 61 -13.08 -2.21 -2.92
C ALA A 61 -12.83 -2.46 -1.42
N THR A 62 -13.49 -1.69 -0.55
CA THR A 62 -13.26 -1.76 0.90
C THR A 62 -13.58 -3.14 1.50
N ALA A 63 -14.57 -3.86 0.96
CA ALA A 63 -14.94 -5.20 1.43
C ALA A 63 -13.78 -6.20 1.26
N ASP A 64 -13.11 -6.14 0.12
CA ASP A 64 -11.96 -7.00 -0.23
C ASP A 64 -10.78 -6.76 0.74
N ALA A 65 -10.58 -5.51 1.16
CA ALA A 65 -9.48 -5.13 2.05
C ALA A 65 -9.53 -5.88 3.38
N PHE A 66 -10.72 -5.98 4.00
CA PHE A 66 -10.89 -6.66 5.28
C PHE A 66 -10.54 -8.15 5.17
N THR A 67 -11.10 -8.83 4.17
CA THR A 67 -10.85 -10.26 3.95
C THR A 67 -9.37 -10.54 3.66
N LEU A 68 -8.73 -9.72 2.82
CA LEU A 68 -7.33 -9.93 2.47
C LEU A 68 -6.40 -9.64 3.65
N PHE A 69 -6.65 -8.60 4.45
CA PHE A 69 -5.84 -8.34 5.62
C PHE A 69 -5.97 -9.44 6.67
N GLU A 70 -7.18 -9.93 6.95
CA GLU A 70 -7.38 -11.04 7.91
C GLU A 70 -6.64 -12.31 7.45
N ARG A 71 -6.75 -12.67 6.17
CA ARG A 71 -6.04 -13.85 5.64
C ARG A 71 -4.53 -13.63 5.64
N PHE A 72 -4.06 -12.44 5.32
CA PHE A 72 -2.63 -12.15 5.33
C PHE A 72 -2.04 -12.15 6.75
N GLU A 73 -2.77 -11.61 7.74
CA GLU A 73 -2.42 -11.69 9.16
C GLU A 73 -2.25 -13.15 9.58
N ALA A 74 -3.18 -14.03 9.21
CA ALA A 74 -3.06 -15.46 9.49
C ALA A 74 -1.84 -16.12 8.82
N LYS A 75 -1.45 -15.68 7.61
CA LYS A 75 -0.20 -16.14 6.97
C LYS A 75 1.04 -15.64 7.71
N LEU A 76 1.04 -14.38 8.15
CA LEU A 76 2.14 -13.82 8.93
C LEU A 76 2.33 -14.59 10.23
N GLU A 77 1.25 -14.88 10.97
CA GLU A 77 1.31 -15.69 12.18
C GLU A 77 1.86 -17.10 11.92
N LYS A 78 1.32 -17.79 10.91
CA LYS A 78 1.75 -19.15 10.54
C LYS A 78 3.23 -19.20 10.12
N HIS A 79 3.75 -18.13 9.53
CA HIS A 79 5.11 -18.05 9.01
C HIS A 79 6.02 -17.15 9.85
N GLN A 80 5.66 -16.90 11.12
CA GLN A 80 6.49 -16.19 12.09
C GLN A 80 6.99 -14.83 11.57
N GLY A 81 6.13 -14.11 10.87
CA GLY A 81 6.43 -12.79 10.33
C GLY A 81 7.27 -12.76 9.05
N HIS A 82 7.62 -13.90 8.45
CA HIS A 82 8.41 -13.91 7.23
C HIS A 82 7.60 -13.37 6.05
N LEU A 83 7.74 -12.08 5.74
CA LEU A 83 6.86 -11.33 4.84
C LEU A 83 6.76 -11.94 3.44
N ALA A 84 7.90 -12.19 2.78
CA ALA A 84 7.92 -12.77 1.44
C ALA A 84 7.25 -14.16 1.38
N ARG A 85 7.48 -15.00 2.38
CA ARG A 85 6.85 -16.31 2.48
C ARG A 85 5.35 -16.19 2.71
N ALA A 86 4.92 -15.33 3.62
CA ALA A 86 3.51 -15.07 3.87
C ALA A 86 2.80 -14.54 2.61
N ALA A 87 3.46 -13.68 1.83
CA ALA A 87 2.92 -13.13 0.58
C ALA A 87 2.72 -14.21 -0.48
N ILE A 88 3.71 -15.08 -0.67
CA ILE A 88 3.61 -16.22 -1.60
C ILE A 88 2.50 -17.20 -1.17
N GLU A 89 2.35 -17.46 0.13
CA GLU A 89 1.30 -18.35 0.62
C GLU A 89 -0.09 -17.73 0.53
N LEU A 90 -0.21 -16.40 0.64
CA LEU A 90 -1.44 -15.68 0.35
C LEU A 90 -1.81 -15.80 -1.14
N THR A 91 -0.87 -15.59 -2.07
CA THR A 91 -1.19 -15.66 -3.51
C THR A 91 -1.63 -17.06 -3.96
N LYS A 92 -1.03 -18.12 -3.39
CA LYS A 92 -1.49 -19.50 -3.62
C LYS A 92 -2.95 -19.68 -3.20
N GLU A 93 -3.32 -19.16 -2.02
CA GLU A 93 -4.69 -19.21 -1.52
C GLU A 93 -5.63 -18.34 -2.37
N TRP A 94 -5.20 -17.12 -2.72
CA TRP A 94 -5.94 -16.19 -3.55
C TRP A 94 -6.31 -16.80 -4.90
N ARG A 95 -5.39 -17.52 -5.54
CA ARG A 95 -5.61 -18.22 -6.82
C ARG A 95 -6.54 -19.42 -6.74
N THR A 96 -6.72 -20.02 -5.57
CA THR A 96 -7.50 -21.26 -5.42
C THR A 96 -8.90 -21.00 -4.87
N ASP A 97 -9.04 -20.03 -3.95
CA ASP A 97 -10.30 -19.64 -3.36
C ASP A 97 -11.26 -19.05 -4.42
N ARG A 98 -12.53 -19.48 -4.39
CA ARG A 98 -13.55 -19.09 -5.36
C ARG A 98 -13.96 -17.62 -5.23
N VAL A 99 -13.93 -17.08 -4.02
CA VAL A 99 -14.30 -15.69 -3.72
C VAL A 99 -13.12 -14.78 -4.04
N LEU A 100 -11.92 -15.13 -3.56
CA LEU A 100 -10.74 -14.26 -3.71
C LEU A 100 -10.36 -14.01 -5.17
N ARG A 101 -10.48 -15.00 -6.05
CA ARG A 101 -10.18 -14.83 -7.50
C ARG A 101 -10.97 -13.74 -8.22
N ARG A 102 -12.07 -13.26 -7.65
CA ARG A 102 -12.90 -12.21 -8.24
C ARG A 102 -12.50 -10.80 -7.79
N LEU A 103 -11.57 -10.71 -6.83
CA LEU A 103 -11.12 -9.43 -6.31
C LEU A 103 -10.13 -8.81 -7.28
N GLU A 104 -10.37 -7.56 -7.68
CA GLU A 104 -9.51 -6.78 -8.58
C GLU A 104 -8.44 -5.97 -7.83
N ALA A 105 -8.20 -6.34 -6.58
CA ALA A 105 -7.47 -5.50 -5.67
C ALA A 105 -5.97 -5.79 -5.61
N MET A 106 -5.23 -4.79 -5.12
CA MET A 106 -3.79 -4.86 -4.88
C MET A 106 -3.48 -4.57 -3.41
N LEU A 107 -2.51 -5.30 -2.86
CA LEU A 107 -1.94 -5.05 -1.54
C LEU A 107 -0.51 -4.52 -1.69
N ALA A 108 -0.19 -3.49 -0.91
CA ALA A 108 1.16 -3.03 -0.65
C ALA A 108 1.53 -3.44 0.77
N VAL A 109 2.57 -4.24 0.95
CA VAL A 109 2.99 -4.72 2.28
C VAL A 109 4.48 -4.49 2.46
N ALA A 110 4.91 -4.10 3.66
CA ALA A 110 6.31 -3.81 3.92
C ALA A 110 6.69 -4.09 5.38
N ASP A 111 7.88 -4.65 5.58
CA ASP A 111 8.60 -4.67 6.84
C ASP A 111 9.95 -3.95 6.68
N LYS A 112 10.80 -4.03 7.71
CA LYS A 112 12.11 -3.38 7.72
C LYS A 112 13.07 -3.90 6.64
N ASP A 113 12.84 -5.09 6.11
CA ASP A 113 13.75 -5.76 5.19
C ASP A 113 13.26 -5.68 3.74
N VAL A 114 11.96 -5.88 3.51
CA VAL A 114 11.36 -6.09 2.19
C VAL A 114 10.00 -5.39 2.02
N SER A 115 9.72 -4.92 0.79
CA SER A 115 8.47 -4.24 0.42
C SER A 115 7.90 -4.90 -0.82
N LEU A 116 6.64 -5.31 -0.78
CA LEU A 116 6.02 -6.15 -1.79
C LEU A 116 4.69 -5.57 -2.27
N ILE A 117 4.42 -5.78 -3.55
CA ILE A 117 3.09 -5.67 -4.14
C ILE A 117 2.56 -7.09 -4.32
N ILE A 118 1.31 -7.31 -3.87
CA ILE A 118 0.59 -8.57 -4.06
C ILE A 118 -0.67 -8.30 -4.88
N THR A 119 -0.87 -9.04 -5.96
CA THR A 119 -2.01 -8.87 -6.88
C THR A 119 -2.96 -10.06 -6.83
N GLY A 120 -4.23 -9.84 -7.18
CA GLY A 120 -5.22 -10.92 -7.33
C GLY A 120 -4.91 -11.92 -8.45
N ASN A 121 -4.05 -11.56 -9.40
CA ASN A 121 -3.52 -12.48 -10.40
C ASN A 121 -2.45 -13.42 -9.83
N GLY A 122 -2.06 -13.22 -8.57
CA GLY A 122 -1.13 -14.04 -7.81
C GLY A 122 0.34 -13.71 -8.03
N ASP A 123 0.62 -12.46 -8.40
CA ASP A 123 1.99 -11.94 -8.48
C ASP A 123 2.45 -11.44 -7.11
N VAL A 124 3.72 -11.67 -6.81
CA VAL A 124 4.43 -11.07 -5.67
C VAL A 124 5.63 -10.35 -6.24
N LEU A 125 5.62 -9.03 -6.18
CA LEU A 125 6.62 -8.18 -6.82
C LEU A 125 7.33 -7.35 -5.75
N GLU A 126 8.66 -7.38 -5.72
CA GLU A 126 9.47 -6.45 -4.94
C GLU A 126 9.96 -5.33 -5.86
N PRO A 127 9.49 -4.08 -5.69
CA PRO A 127 9.97 -2.97 -6.49
C PRO A 127 11.40 -2.57 -6.17
N GLU A 128 12.08 -1.99 -7.15
CA GLU A 128 13.39 -1.39 -6.96
C GLU A 128 13.32 -0.20 -5.99
N GLN A 129 14.45 0.10 -5.34
CA GLN A 129 14.64 1.28 -4.49
C GLN A 129 13.70 1.34 -3.25
N GLY A 130 12.97 0.26 -2.94
CA GLY A 130 12.10 0.19 -1.76
C GLY A 130 10.86 1.08 -1.85
N ILE A 131 10.44 1.47 -3.06
CA ILE A 131 9.23 2.29 -3.29
C ILE A 131 8.10 1.41 -3.83
N VAL A 132 7.02 1.26 -3.06
CA VAL A 132 5.79 0.60 -3.51
C VAL A 132 4.73 1.66 -3.73
N ALA A 133 4.09 1.69 -4.90
CA ALA A 133 2.94 2.55 -5.14
C ALA A 133 1.83 1.77 -5.85
N ILE A 134 0.60 1.89 -5.36
CA ILE A 134 -0.60 1.27 -5.95
C ILE A 134 -1.77 2.26 -5.92
N GLY A 135 -2.80 1.98 -6.72
CA GLY A 135 -4.01 2.80 -6.76
C GLY A 135 -3.99 3.92 -7.82
N SER A 136 -5.05 4.71 -7.83
CA SER A 136 -5.36 5.68 -8.89
C SER A 136 -4.28 6.73 -9.14
N GLY A 137 -3.69 7.28 -8.06
CA GLY A 137 -2.60 8.24 -8.11
C GLY A 137 -1.22 7.64 -7.93
N GLY A 138 -1.09 6.30 -8.00
CA GLY A 138 0.15 5.58 -7.69
C GLY A 138 1.35 6.04 -8.52
N ALA A 139 1.17 6.30 -9.83
CA ALA A 139 2.26 6.75 -10.69
C ALA A 139 2.79 8.15 -10.32
N PHE A 140 1.90 9.08 -9.95
CA PHE A 140 2.29 10.43 -9.50
C PHE A 140 3.05 10.35 -8.18
N ALA A 141 2.50 9.59 -7.22
CA ALA A 141 3.13 9.37 -5.91
C ALA A 141 4.49 8.70 -6.05
N HIS A 142 4.61 7.68 -6.92
CA HIS A 142 5.88 7.00 -7.19
C HIS A 142 6.92 7.95 -7.79
N SER A 143 6.54 8.75 -8.79
CA SER A 143 7.44 9.70 -9.44
C SER A 143 8.00 10.72 -8.45
N ALA A 144 7.12 11.30 -7.62
CA ALA A 144 7.51 12.21 -6.55
C ALA A 144 8.43 11.53 -5.52
N ALA A 145 8.07 10.33 -5.06
CA ALA A 145 8.85 9.60 -4.08
C ALA A 145 10.25 9.28 -4.59
N LYS A 146 10.37 8.87 -5.87
CA LYS A 146 11.65 8.59 -6.51
C LYS A 146 12.55 9.81 -6.56
N ALA A 147 12.01 10.97 -6.93
CA ALA A 147 12.76 12.23 -6.96
C ALA A 147 13.22 12.64 -5.54
N LEU A 148 12.31 12.60 -4.56
CA LEU A 148 12.63 12.96 -3.19
C LEU A 148 13.64 11.99 -2.54
N LEU A 149 13.53 10.70 -2.84
CA LEU A 149 14.48 9.70 -2.34
C LEU A 149 15.90 9.94 -2.86
N ALA A 150 16.03 10.34 -4.12
CA ALA A 150 17.32 10.59 -4.76
C ALA A 150 17.95 11.95 -4.42
N HIS A 151 17.13 12.95 -4.09
CA HIS A 151 17.57 14.35 -4.01
C HIS A 151 17.22 15.05 -2.69
N SER A 152 16.91 14.30 -1.63
CA SER A 152 16.63 14.89 -0.32
C SER A 152 17.07 14.02 0.86
N GLU A 153 17.22 14.67 2.01
CA GLU A 153 17.49 14.04 3.31
C GLU A 153 16.22 13.72 4.10
N LEU A 154 15.05 13.80 3.47
CA LEU A 154 13.75 13.60 4.12
C LEU A 154 13.60 12.18 4.68
N SER A 155 12.95 12.03 5.83
CA SER A 155 12.59 10.72 6.37
C SER A 155 11.63 9.95 5.45
N ALA A 156 11.47 8.64 5.67
CA ALA A 156 10.51 7.84 4.90
C ALA A 156 9.09 8.42 5.01
N GLU A 157 8.70 8.81 6.22
CA GLU A 157 7.40 9.44 6.49
C GLU A 157 7.24 10.76 5.72
N GLN A 158 8.27 11.61 5.73
CA GLN A 158 8.25 12.90 5.03
C GLN A 158 8.13 12.72 3.52
N ILE A 159 8.84 11.74 2.93
CA ILE A 159 8.70 11.43 1.50
C ILE A 159 7.28 10.97 1.20
N VAL A 160 6.74 10.03 1.97
CA VAL A 160 5.38 9.52 1.75
C VAL A 160 4.37 10.68 1.82
N ARG A 161 4.48 11.55 2.82
CA ARG A 161 3.60 12.70 3.01
C ARG A 161 3.63 13.67 1.82
N GLN A 162 4.83 14.08 1.38
CA GLN A 162 4.98 15.01 0.26
C GLN A 162 4.55 14.39 -1.07
N SER A 163 4.84 13.10 -1.28
CA SER A 163 4.51 12.40 -2.52
C SER A 163 3.00 12.19 -2.66
N LEU A 164 2.29 11.86 -1.56
CA LEU A 164 0.84 11.79 -1.56
C LEU A 164 0.21 13.17 -1.76
N GLN A 165 0.79 14.24 -1.20
CA GLN A 165 0.34 15.60 -1.46
C GLN A 165 0.41 15.94 -2.96
N ILE A 166 1.56 15.70 -3.60
CA ILE A 166 1.72 15.92 -5.05
C ILE A 166 0.71 15.09 -5.84
N ALA A 167 0.51 13.81 -5.46
CA ALA A 167 -0.49 12.97 -6.11
C ALA A 167 -1.93 13.51 -5.94
N GLY A 168 -2.28 14.03 -4.76
CA GLY A 168 -3.60 14.62 -4.49
C GLY A 168 -3.84 15.97 -5.16
N GLU A 169 -2.78 16.69 -5.53
CA GLU A 169 -2.87 17.93 -6.32
C GLU A 169 -3.05 17.66 -7.83
N LEU A 170 -2.65 16.47 -8.31
CA LEU A 170 -2.66 16.12 -9.75
C LEU A 170 -3.78 15.13 -10.13
N CYS A 171 -4.06 14.15 -9.28
CA CYS A 171 -4.98 13.06 -9.58
C CYS A 171 -6.37 13.36 -9.02
N ILE A 172 -7.38 13.48 -9.90
CA ILE A 172 -8.78 13.69 -9.51
C ILE A 172 -9.38 12.59 -8.61
N TYR A 173 -8.70 11.43 -8.50
CA TYR A 173 -9.07 10.29 -7.68
C TYR A 173 -8.19 10.10 -6.44
N THR A 174 -7.46 11.14 -6.03
CA THR A 174 -6.61 11.16 -4.83
C THR A 174 -6.85 12.49 -4.12
N ASN A 175 -7.09 12.48 -2.81
CA ASN A 175 -7.25 13.72 -2.04
C ASN A 175 -6.10 13.98 -1.07
N LEU A 176 -6.18 15.10 -0.35
CA LEU A 176 -5.18 15.54 0.61
C LEU A 176 -5.38 14.97 2.03
N SER A 177 -6.37 14.08 2.23
CA SER A 177 -6.66 13.46 3.53
C SER A 177 -5.83 12.20 3.70
N HIS A 178 -4.59 12.35 4.15
CA HIS A 178 -3.65 11.23 4.28
C HIS A 178 -3.71 10.53 5.63
N THR A 179 -3.56 9.20 5.63
CA THR A 179 -3.18 8.41 6.80
C THR A 179 -1.79 7.82 6.54
N ILE A 180 -0.88 7.90 7.51
CA ILE A 180 0.50 7.42 7.38
C ILE A 180 0.87 6.60 8.62
N GLU A 181 1.44 5.43 8.41
CA GLU A 181 1.95 4.52 9.43
C GLU A 181 3.46 4.30 9.21
N VAL A 182 4.21 4.17 10.31
CA VAL A 182 5.68 4.09 10.29
C VAL A 182 6.18 2.90 11.13
N LEU A 183 7.27 2.28 10.65
CA LEU A 183 8.15 1.38 11.39
C LEU A 183 9.51 2.05 11.55
N ASP A 184 9.96 2.15 12.80
CA ASP A 184 11.32 2.56 13.19
C ASP A 184 12.12 1.33 13.64
#